data_AF-A0A828PIZ9-F1
#
_entry.id   AF-A0A828PIZ9-F1
#
_cell.length_a   1.000
_cell.length_b   1.000
_cell.length_c   1.000
_cell.angle_alpha   90.00
_cell.angle_beta   90.00
_cell.angle_gamma   90.00
#
_symmetry.space_group_name_H-M   'P 1'
#
loop_
_entity.id
_entity.type
_entity.pdbx_description
1 polymer ?
#
loop_
_entity_poly.entity_id
_entity_poly.type
_entity_poly.pdbx_seq_one_letter_code
_entity_poly.pdbx_strand_id
1 'polypeptide(L)' 'MTKYNQQFKQQVIEFYLQNDKNRLFTQRHFQLSKKTLTRWIAQFNHNGINGLAVMGKKP' A
#
# COMPACT_ATOMS: atom_id res chain seq x y z
N MET A 1 16.10 3.55 6.31
CA MET A 1 15.28 4.17 5.23
C MET A 1 14.08 3.30 4.94
N THR A 2 12.86 3.82 5.09
CA THR A 2 11.69 3.11 4.54
C THR A 2 11.71 3.24 3.02
N LYS A 3 11.85 2.11 2.32
CA LYS A 3 11.91 2.00 0.85
C LYS A 3 10.72 2.69 0.13
N TYR A 4 9.60 2.87 0.83
CA TYR A 4 8.37 3.45 0.29
C TYR A 4 7.81 4.49 1.26
N ASN A 5 7.55 5.71 0.75
CA ASN A 5 6.91 6.78 1.51
C ASN A 5 5.38 6.58 1.55
N GLN A 6 4.68 7.36 2.38
CA GLN A 6 3.22 7.24 2.55
C GLN A 6 2.45 7.56 1.27
N GLN A 7 2.85 8.62 0.55
CA GLN A 7 2.19 9.05 -0.69
C GLN A 7 2.19 7.96 -1.75
N PHE A 8 3.34 7.29 -1.94
CA PHE A 8 3.45 6.17 -2.88
C PHE A 8 2.52 5.02 -2.50
N LYS A 9 2.44 4.66 -1.21
CA LYS A 9 1.51 3.61 -0.75
C LYS A 9 0.06 4.00 -0.99
N GLN A 10 -0.29 5.27 -0.80
CA GLN A 10 -1.63 5.77 -1.08
C GLN A 10 -1.97 5.64 -2.56
N GLN A 11 -1.08 6.08 -3.46
CA GLN A 11 -1.27 5.91 -4.91
C GLN A 11 -1.49 4.45 -5.32
N VAL A 12 -0.74 3.53 -4.72
CA VAL A 12 -0.90 2.08 -4.97
C VAL A 12 -2.28 1.57 -4.53
N ILE A 13 -2.78 2.03 -3.38
CA ILE A 13 -4.10 1.62 -2.87
C ILE A 13 -5.24 2.26 -3.67
N GLU A 14 -5.12 3.52 -4.06
CA GLU A 14 -6.09 4.19 -4.92
C GLU A 14 -6.20 3.48 -6.28
N PHE A 15 -5.05 3.16 -6.90
CA PHE A 15 -5.03 2.37 -8.13
C PHE A 15 -5.69 0.99 -7.94
N TYR A 16 -5.38 0.30 -6.84
CA TYR A 16 -6.01 -0.98 -6.52
C TYR A 16 -7.54 -0.86 -6.42
N LEU A 17 -8.05 0.20 -5.78
CA LEU A 17 -9.50 0.43 -5.64
C LEU A 17 -10.17 0.79 -6.97
N GLN A 18 -9.51 1.58 -7.81
CA GLN A 18 -10.00 1.99 -9.14
C GLN A 18 -10.03 0.83 -10.15
N ASN A 19 -9.17 -0.18 -10.00
CA ASN A 19 -9.05 -1.31 -10.91
C ASN A 19 -9.66 -2.60 -10.33
N ASP A 20 -10.88 -2.50 -9.81
CA ASP A 20 -11.68 -3.63 -9.30
C ASP A 20 -10.98 -4.50 -8.24
N LYS A 21 -10.09 -3.89 -7.44
CA LYS A 21 -9.31 -4.62 -6.43
C LYS A 21 -8.45 -5.73 -7.05
N ASN A 22 -7.99 -5.54 -8.30
CA ASN A 22 -7.14 -6.51 -8.98
C ASN A 22 -5.70 -6.46 -8.45
N ARG A 23 -5.38 -7.41 -7.57
CA ARG A 23 -4.06 -7.52 -6.93
C ARG A 23 -2.96 -7.80 -7.94
N LEU A 24 -3.16 -8.74 -8.87
CA LEU A 24 -2.12 -9.13 -9.82
C LEU A 24 -1.76 -7.98 -10.75
N PHE A 25 -2.76 -7.24 -11.22
CA PHE A 25 -2.57 -6.07 -12.07
C PHE A 25 -1.83 -4.96 -11.32
N THR A 26 -2.25 -4.66 -10.09
CA THR A 26 -1.58 -3.67 -9.22
C THR A 26 -0.12 -4.06 -8.95
N GLN A 27 0.15 -5.34 -8.68
CA GLN A 27 1.52 -5.83 -8.46
C GLN A 27 2.41 -5.62 -9.68
N ARG A 28 1.90 -5.93 -10.88
CA ARG A 28 2.66 -5.76 -12.12
C ARG A 28 2.90 -4.29 -12.44
N HIS A 29 1.89 -3.43 -12.26
CA HIS A 29 1.98 -2.00 -12.53
C HIS A 29 3.06 -1.32 -11.67
N PHE A 30 3.09 -1.61 -10.37
CA PHE A 30 4.05 -1.00 -9.43
C PHE A 30 5.28 -1.85 -9.13
N GLN A 31 5.43 -2.99 -9.81
CA GLN A 31 6.53 -3.95 -9.60
C GLN A 31 6.68 -4.36 -8.12
N LEU A 32 5.55 -4.59 -7.46
CA LEU A 32 5.48 -4.91 -6.04
C LEU A 32 5.41 -6.41 -5.78
N SER A 33 6.09 -6.84 -4.71
CA SER A 33 5.92 -8.20 -4.20
C SER A 33 4.50 -8.41 -3.68
N LYS A 34 3.99 -9.64 -3.79
CA LYS A 34 2.67 -10.03 -3.26
C LYS A 34 2.51 -9.71 -1.78
N LYS A 35 3.59 -9.96 -1.00
CA LYS A 35 3.63 -9.72 0.44
C LYS A 35 3.49 -8.24 0.76
N THR A 36 4.17 -7.38 0.01
CA THR A 36 4.11 -5.92 0.19
C THR A 36 2.71 -5.38 -0.05
N LEU A 37 2.10 -5.72 -1.20
CA LEU A 37 0.76 -5.23 -1.53
C LEU A 37 -0.29 -5.73 -0.53
N THR A 38 -0.24 -7.02 -0.17
CA THR A 38 -1.19 -7.61 0.79
C THR A 38 -1.11 -6.91 2.15
N ARG A 39 0.10 -6.60 2.62
CA ARG A 39 0.30 -5.87 3.88
C ARG A 39 -0.33 -4.48 3.83
N TRP A 40 -0.14 -3.73 2.75
CA TRP A 40 -0.70 -2.38 2.63
C TRP A 40 -2.22 -2.39 2.53
N ILE A 41 -2.80 -3.36 1.81
CA ILE A 41 -4.27 -3.55 1.77
C ILE A 41 -4.79 -3.85 3.18
N ALA A 42 -4.14 -4.73 3.94
CA ALA A 42 -4.56 -5.03 5.31
C ALA A 42 -4.45 -3.81 6.24
N GLN A 43 -3.36 -3.04 6.13
CA GLN A 43 -3.17 -1.80 6.88
C GLN A 43 -4.24 -0.76 6.57
N PHE A 44 -4.55 -0.60 5.28
CA PHE A 44 -5.61 0.29 4.81
C PHE A 44 -7.00 -0.15 5.30
N ASN A 45 -7.31 -1.45 5.22
CA ASN A 45 -8.60 -1.96 5.68
C ASN A 45 -8.79 -1.78 7.20
N HIS A 46 -7.71 -1.79 7.98
CA HIS A 46 -7.78 -1.64 9.44
C HIS A 46 -7.84 -0.17 9.89
N ASN A 47 -7.05 0.72 9.27
CA ASN A 47 -6.83 2.09 9.76
C ASN A 47 -7.02 3.18 8.69
N GLY A 48 -7.58 2.84 7.52
CA GLY A 48 -7.65 3.74 6.37
C GLY A 48 -6.26 4.22 5.92
N ILE A 49 -6.20 5.44 5.38
CA ILE A 49 -4.95 6.05 4.89
C ILE A 49 -3.90 6.17 6.02
N ASN A 50 -4.33 6.37 7.27
CA ASN A 50 -3.43 6.43 8.44
C ASN A 50 -2.65 5.12 8.64
N GLY A 51 -3.23 3.98 8.24
CA GLY A 51 -2.54 2.69 8.27
C GLY A 51 -1.35 2.58 7.32
N LEU A 52 -1.31 3.41 6.28
CA LEU A 52 -0.23 3.44 5.28
C LEU A 52 0.95 4.32 5.72
N ALA A 53 0.78 5.14 6.75
CA ALA A 53 1.83 5.98 7.28
C ALA A 53 3.11 5.18 7.58
N VAL A 54 4.27 5.81 7.34
CA VAL A 54 5.52 5.25 7.84
C VAL A 54 5.44 5.34 9.35
N MET A 55 5.31 4.20 10.03
CA MET A 55 5.57 4.14 11.47
C MET A 55 7.06 4.42 11.66
N GLY A 56 7.42 5.71 11.69
CA GLY A 56 8.60 6.11 12.44
C GLY A 56 8.37 5.59 13.85
N LYS A 57 9.34 4.86 14.40
CA LYS A 57 9.30 4.58 15.84
C LYS A 57 9.04 5.92 16.52
N LYS A 58 7.91 6.06 17.22
CA LYS A 58 7.80 7.14 18.20
C LYS A 58 8.98 6.97 19.16
N PRO A 59 9.72 8.03 19.48
CA PRO A 59 10.79 7.96 20.47
C PRO A 59 10.26 7.41 21.79
#